data_AF-A0A1A8AY23-F1
#
_entry.id   AF-A0A1A8AY23-F1
#
_cell.length_a   1.000
_cell.length_b   1.000
_cell.length_c   1.000
_cell.angle_alpha   90.00
_cell.angle_beta   90.00
_cell.angle_gamma   90.00
#
_symmetry.space_group_name_H-M   'P 1'
#
loop_
_entity.id
_entity.type
_entity.pdbx_description
1 polymer ?
#
loop_
_entity_poly.entity_id
_entity_poly.type
_entity_poly.pdbx_seq_one_letter_code
_entity_poly.pdbx_strand_id
1 'polypeptide(L)'
;SQLFIGGTASRQKGFRGCIRSLRLNGITLDLEDRARITPGVQAGCPGHCSTYGSLCQNFGRCEEGKKSFSCNCGSSAYTGAFCDEDVSVSFKSETSIRYYFEDETAVKPNRSIISDMTSRAESISLSFRTSQSPALLLYVSSYLREYLALVLNEQDELEVRYKMDSSKDAEILKSKVKNFSNQQLHSVSISRVAEGVTLQIGKHDKEDFNLTSDIEFNGMKSLILGRVHNSLEVNPELAQLSSLGFTGCLSAVLFNSISPVKAALLHPDTSPVAITGPLVRSSCGSTSVNPYAAETTRHLSDQSGSERTGQPLANAIRRDSALIGGLIAVVIFGIVSALVILARFLYRRRGTCQNQEVKKQRDNPGLAFTNKTSSQNGLAESQKEYFI
;
A
#
# COMPACT_ATOMS: atom_id res chain seq x y z
N SER A 1 19.04 53.52 -16.99
CA SER A 1 18.56 52.27 -17.62
C SER A 1 17.77 51.46 -16.60
N GLN A 2 16.68 50.78 -17.00
CA GLN A 2 15.87 49.95 -16.08
C GLN A 2 16.36 48.49 -16.11
N LEU A 3 16.41 47.85 -14.93
CA LEU A 3 16.76 46.44 -14.78
C LEU A 3 15.49 45.60 -14.64
N PHE A 4 15.36 44.57 -15.46
CA PHE A 4 14.27 43.61 -15.39
C PHE A 4 14.83 42.23 -15.04
N ILE A 5 14.21 41.57 -14.06
CA ILE A 5 14.61 40.25 -13.56
C ILE A 5 13.44 39.30 -13.78
N GLY A 6 13.69 38.16 -14.40
CA GLY A 6 12.68 37.12 -14.63
C GLY A 6 11.68 37.40 -15.76
N GLY A 7 11.53 38.63 -16.23
CA GLY A 7 10.68 38.95 -17.39
C GLY A 7 10.45 40.44 -17.57
N THR A 8 9.80 40.81 -18.68
CA THR A 8 9.34 42.18 -18.97
C THR A 8 7.84 42.16 -19.19
N ALA A 9 7.15 43.28 -18.93
CA ALA A 9 5.69 43.35 -19.01
C ALA A 9 5.10 43.05 -20.41
N SER A 10 5.90 43.10 -21.48
CA SER A 10 5.42 42.92 -22.87
C SER A 10 5.69 41.55 -23.49
N ARG A 11 6.43 40.63 -22.83
CA ARG A 11 6.77 39.31 -23.40
C ARG A 11 5.96 38.18 -22.79
N GLN A 12 5.38 37.35 -23.65
CA GLN A 12 4.51 36.21 -23.31
C GLN A 12 5.23 35.02 -22.66
N LYS A 13 6.58 35.01 -22.61
CA LYS A 13 7.37 33.93 -21.98
C LYS A 13 8.50 34.52 -21.13
N GLY A 14 8.23 34.74 -19.83
CA GLY A 14 9.23 35.04 -18.81
C GLY A 14 9.85 33.78 -18.21
N PHE A 15 10.88 33.95 -17.39
CA PHE A 15 11.43 32.90 -16.53
C PHE A 15 10.36 32.43 -15.54
N ARG A 16 10.21 31.11 -15.43
CA ARG A 16 9.37 30.45 -14.42
C ARG A 16 10.26 29.55 -13.57
N GLY A 17 10.38 29.88 -12.29
CA GLY A 17 11.24 29.19 -11.35
C GLY A 17 11.67 30.13 -10.23
N CYS A 18 12.70 29.73 -9.49
CA CYS A 18 13.22 30.53 -8.40
C CYS A 18 14.53 31.22 -8.76
N ILE A 19 14.67 32.46 -8.31
CA ILE A 19 15.92 33.23 -8.40
C ILE A 19 16.37 33.48 -6.97
N ARG A 20 17.63 33.15 -6.66
CA ARG A 20 18.25 33.37 -5.35
C ARG A 20 19.64 33.96 -5.53
N SER A 21 20.14 34.66 -4.51
CA SER A 21 21.51 35.17 -4.46
C SER A 21 21.91 36.03 -5.66
N LEU A 22 20.98 36.82 -6.21
CA LEU A 22 21.28 37.70 -7.35
C LEU A 22 22.18 38.86 -6.90
N ARG A 23 23.33 39.00 -7.56
CA ARG A 23 24.29 40.08 -7.32
C ARG A 23 24.43 40.93 -8.57
N LEU A 24 24.43 42.24 -8.40
CA LEU A 24 24.69 43.20 -9.47
C LEU A 24 25.80 44.14 -9.01
N ASN A 25 26.91 44.19 -9.76
CA ASN A 25 28.09 44.98 -9.41
C ASN A 25 28.60 44.74 -7.98
N GLY A 26 28.55 43.49 -7.51
CA GLY A 26 28.96 43.09 -6.16
C GLY A 26 27.91 43.29 -5.07
N ILE A 27 26.83 44.04 -5.33
CA ILE A 27 25.73 44.27 -4.40
C ILE A 27 24.72 43.13 -4.52
N THR A 28 24.42 42.46 -3.40
CA THR A 28 23.33 41.49 -3.33
C THR A 28 22.00 42.23 -3.30
N LEU A 29 21.11 41.93 -4.25
CA LEU A 29 19.79 42.54 -4.31
C LEU A 29 18.81 41.77 -3.42
N ASP A 30 17.98 42.49 -2.67
CA ASP A 30 16.89 41.88 -1.90
C ASP A 30 15.74 41.53 -2.84
N LEU A 31 15.70 40.25 -3.23
CA LEU A 31 14.65 39.72 -4.09
C LEU A 31 13.37 39.40 -3.31
N GLU A 32 13.44 39.22 -1.99
CA GLU A 32 12.30 38.81 -1.19
C GLU A 32 11.34 39.99 -0.98
N ASP A 33 11.88 41.13 -0.56
CA ASP A 33 11.11 42.37 -0.44
C ASP A 33 10.53 42.79 -1.78
N ARG A 34 11.30 42.61 -2.86
CA ARG A 34 10.82 42.93 -4.21
C ARG A 34 9.70 41.99 -4.66
N ALA A 35 9.75 40.71 -4.29
CA ALA A 35 8.71 39.75 -4.62
C ALA A 35 7.36 40.13 -3.99
N ARG A 36 7.35 40.64 -2.74
CA ARG A 36 6.11 41.01 -2.01
C ARG A 36 5.25 42.06 -2.74
N ILE A 37 5.87 42.92 -3.54
CA ILE A 37 5.21 44.00 -4.28
C ILE A 37 5.08 43.72 -5.79
N THR A 38 5.51 42.54 -6.26
CA THR A 38 5.49 42.19 -7.69
C THR A 38 4.37 41.16 -7.96
N PRO A 39 3.32 41.51 -8.72
CA PRO A 39 2.24 40.58 -9.03
C PRO A 39 2.72 39.29 -9.69
N GLY A 40 2.22 38.14 -9.22
CA GLY A 40 2.57 36.82 -9.77
C GLY A 40 3.94 36.27 -9.32
N VAL A 41 4.64 36.96 -8.41
CA VAL A 41 5.88 36.48 -7.78
C VAL A 41 5.61 36.29 -6.28
N GLN A 42 6.12 35.20 -5.72
CA GLN A 42 6.02 34.92 -4.28
C GLN A 42 7.39 35.05 -3.62
N ALA A 43 7.40 35.57 -2.40
CA ALA A 43 8.57 35.56 -1.55
C ALA A 43 8.93 34.11 -1.17
N GLY A 44 10.22 33.77 -1.24
CA GLY A 44 10.71 32.42 -1.00
C GLY A 44 10.67 31.52 -2.24
N CYS A 45 11.37 30.38 -2.14
CA CYS A 45 11.35 29.32 -3.14
C CYS A 45 10.95 28.01 -2.46
N PRO A 46 9.65 27.76 -2.30
CA PRO A 46 9.19 26.47 -1.83
C PRO A 46 9.66 25.39 -2.82
N GLY A 47 10.53 24.48 -2.37
CA GLY A 47 11.05 23.38 -3.19
C GLY A 47 9.94 22.42 -3.60
N HIS A 48 10.20 21.51 -4.54
CA HIS A 48 9.28 20.47 -4.97
C HIS A 48 8.63 19.73 -3.79
N CYS A 49 9.39 19.42 -2.73
CA CYS A 49 8.86 18.70 -1.57
C CYS A 49 7.77 19.45 -0.79
N SER A 50 7.72 20.78 -0.86
CA SER A 50 6.62 21.54 -0.25
C SER A 50 5.28 21.34 -0.95
N THR A 51 5.32 21.04 -2.26
CA THR A 51 4.12 20.89 -3.11
C THR A 51 3.78 19.42 -3.32
N TYR A 52 4.79 18.59 -3.57
CA TYR A 52 4.65 17.19 -3.94
C TYR A 52 5.04 16.22 -2.82
N GLY A 53 5.50 16.71 -1.67
CA GLY A 53 5.95 15.85 -0.57
C GLY A 53 4.87 14.95 -0.01
N SER A 54 3.60 15.36 -0.10
CA SER A 54 2.44 14.53 0.28
C SER A 54 2.23 13.32 -0.63
N LEU A 55 2.87 13.28 -1.82
CA LEU A 55 2.85 12.10 -2.68
C LEU A 55 3.71 10.96 -2.12
N CYS A 56 4.68 11.25 -1.24
CA CYS A 56 5.44 10.21 -0.56
C CYS A 56 4.56 9.54 0.52
N GLN A 57 4.08 8.34 0.22
CA GLN A 57 3.19 7.58 1.09
C GLN A 57 3.98 6.80 2.16
N ASN A 58 3.27 6.17 3.10
CA ASN A 58 3.82 5.21 4.06
C ASN A 58 5.10 5.67 4.77
N PHE A 59 5.09 6.91 5.26
CA PHE A 59 6.22 7.57 5.95
C PHE A 59 7.48 7.74 5.09
N GLY A 60 7.34 7.69 3.77
CA GLY A 60 8.41 8.05 2.84
C GLY A 60 8.83 9.52 3.03
N ARG A 61 10.13 9.76 3.08
CA ARG A 61 10.68 11.12 3.22
C ARG A 61 10.85 11.74 1.84
N CYS A 62 10.23 12.88 1.58
CA CYS A 62 10.51 13.64 0.37
C CYS A 62 11.92 14.25 0.42
N GLU A 63 12.68 14.04 -0.65
CA GLU A 63 14.03 14.57 -0.84
C GLU A 63 14.06 15.51 -2.06
N GLU A 64 14.55 16.72 -1.84
CA GLU A 64 14.64 17.76 -2.86
C GLU A 64 15.84 17.51 -3.78
N GLY A 65 15.59 17.44 -5.08
CA GLY A 65 16.60 17.38 -6.13
C GLY A 65 16.83 18.74 -6.79
N LYS A 66 17.89 18.86 -7.60
CA LYS A 66 18.21 20.12 -8.31
C LYS A 66 17.13 20.57 -9.31
N LYS A 67 16.37 19.62 -9.87
CA LYS A 67 15.33 19.84 -10.90
C LYS A 67 14.10 18.93 -10.70
N SER A 68 14.01 18.25 -9.56
CA SER A 68 13.02 17.19 -9.30
C SER A 68 12.91 16.94 -7.79
N PHE A 69 12.07 16.00 -7.39
CA PHE A 69 12.08 15.41 -6.04
C PHE A 69 12.07 13.88 -6.14
N SER A 70 12.34 13.21 -5.03
CA SER A 70 12.20 11.76 -4.88
C SER A 70 11.67 11.40 -3.50
N CYS A 71 11.03 10.25 -3.37
CA CYS A 71 10.65 9.72 -2.06
C CYS A 71 11.67 8.69 -1.60
N ASN A 72 12.31 8.96 -0.46
CA ASN A 72 13.16 8.01 0.22
C ASN A 72 12.31 7.08 1.10
N CYS A 73 12.17 5.84 0.67
CA CYS A 73 11.40 4.80 1.36
C CYS A 73 12.27 3.98 2.33
N GLY A 74 13.52 4.34 2.59
CA GLY A 74 14.50 3.51 3.31
C GLY A 74 13.99 3.01 4.67
N SER A 75 13.39 3.90 5.45
CA SER A 75 12.85 3.61 6.78
C SER A 75 11.40 3.09 6.79
N SER A 76 10.82 2.81 5.61
CA SER A 76 9.47 2.22 5.49
C SER A 76 9.55 0.78 5.00
N ALA A 77 8.47 0.02 5.18
CA ALA A 77 8.33 -1.33 4.63
C ALA A 77 7.87 -1.35 3.15
N TYR A 78 7.88 -0.20 2.49
CA TYR A 78 7.36 0.01 1.13
C TYR A 78 8.47 0.46 0.18
N THR A 79 8.18 0.37 -1.11
CA THR A 79 9.05 0.73 -2.25
C THR A 79 8.24 1.47 -3.31
N GLY A 80 8.81 1.64 -4.52
CA GLY A 80 8.20 2.45 -5.58
C GLY A 80 8.62 3.91 -5.51
N ALA A 81 8.32 4.67 -6.57
CA ALA A 81 8.71 6.07 -6.68
C ALA A 81 8.07 6.96 -5.59
N PHE A 82 6.95 6.51 -5.03
CA PHE A 82 6.14 7.21 -4.04
C PHE A 82 5.96 6.43 -2.74
N CYS A 83 6.74 5.37 -2.52
CA CYS A 83 6.64 4.50 -1.33
C CYS A 83 5.26 3.84 -1.19
N ASP A 84 4.61 3.51 -2.30
CA ASP A 84 3.26 2.96 -2.43
C ASP A 84 3.24 1.47 -2.79
N GLU A 85 4.39 0.87 -3.06
CA GLU A 85 4.51 -0.55 -3.40
C GLU A 85 4.91 -1.38 -2.17
N ASP A 86 4.03 -2.26 -1.73
CA ASP A 86 4.31 -3.20 -0.64
C ASP A 86 5.52 -4.09 -0.97
N VAL A 87 6.37 -4.34 0.03
CA VAL A 87 7.38 -5.39 -0.07
C VAL A 87 6.87 -6.63 0.65
N SER A 88 6.65 -7.68 -0.13
CA SER A 88 6.04 -8.91 0.36
C SER A 88 6.74 -10.17 -0.13
N VAL A 89 6.63 -11.22 0.67
CA VAL A 89 7.28 -12.52 0.46
C VAL A 89 6.31 -13.65 0.79
N SER A 90 6.39 -14.73 0.02
CA SER A 90 5.74 -15.99 0.35
C SER A 90 6.69 -16.86 1.17
N PHE A 91 6.18 -17.38 2.28
CA PHE A 91 6.88 -18.30 3.16
C PHE A 91 6.38 -19.73 2.95
N LYS A 92 7.32 -20.67 2.92
CA LYS A 92 7.08 -22.09 3.18
C LYS A 92 7.54 -22.43 4.60
N SER A 93 7.14 -23.60 5.08
CA SER A 93 7.47 -24.10 6.42
C SER A 93 8.96 -24.10 6.77
N GLU A 94 9.84 -24.22 5.77
CA GLU A 94 11.31 -24.21 5.93
C GLU A 94 11.94 -22.82 5.72
N THR A 95 11.17 -21.83 5.27
CA THR A 95 11.66 -20.47 5.03
C THR A 95 11.84 -19.74 6.37
N SER A 96 13.00 -19.11 6.53
CA SER A 96 13.34 -18.26 7.67
C SER A 96 14.03 -17.00 7.18
N ILE A 97 13.59 -15.85 7.65
CA ILE A 97 14.33 -14.58 7.56
C ILE A 97 14.71 -14.19 8.99
N ARG A 98 16.00 -14.02 9.23
CA ARG A 98 16.52 -13.53 10.51
C ARG A 98 17.25 -12.22 10.27
N TYR A 99 16.81 -11.17 10.95
CA TYR A 99 17.50 -9.88 11.02
C TYR A 99 18.23 -9.78 12.36
N TYR A 100 19.48 -9.36 12.34
CA TYR A 100 20.29 -9.16 13.53
C TYR A 100 20.35 -7.66 13.87
N PHE A 101 20.05 -7.32 15.12
CA PHE A 101 20.15 -5.93 15.60
C PHE A 101 21.59 -5.50 15.81
N GLU A 102 22.49 -6.47 15.99
CA GLU A 102 23.93 -6.28 16.11
C GLU A 102 24.66 -7.32 15.24
N ASP A 103 25.84 -6.96 14.74
CA ASP A 103 26.69 -7.87 13.98
C ASP A 103 27.17 -9.03 14.88
N GLU A 104 26.90 -10.28 14.48
CA GLU A 104 27.25 -11.50 15.24
C GLU A 104 28.77 -11.63 15.52
N THR A 105 29.61 -10.84 14.84
CA THR A 105 31.06 -10.80 15.09
C THR A 105 31.43 -10.15 16.43
N ALA A 106 30.50 -9.45 17.09
CA ALA A 106 30.70 -8.92 18.42
C ALA A 106 30.59 -10.05 19.48
N VAL A 107 31.69 -10.31 20.18
CA VAL A 107 31.70 -11.09 21.44
C VAL A 107 30.56 -10.60 22.33
N LYS A 108 29.82 -11.53 22.98
CA LYS A 108 28.67 -11.27 23.89
C LYS A 108 28.55 -9.80 24.30
N PRO A 109 27.45 -9.12 23.97
CA PRO A 109 27.38 -7.67 24.12
C PRO A 109 27.67 -7.26 25.56
N ASN A 110 28.59 -6.30 25.70
CA ASN A 110 28.87 -5.65 26.98
C ASN A 110 27.63 -4.87 27.45
N ARG A 111 27.56 -4.53 28.75
CA ARG A 111 26.42 -3.82 29.35
C ARG A 111 26.01 -2.53 28.63
N SER A 112 26.95 -1.81 28.01
CA SER A 112 26.66 -0.58 27.24
C SER A 112 25.92 -0.83 25.93
N ILE A 113 26.14 -1.97 25.30
CA ILE A 113 25.47 -2.34 24.04
C ILE A 113 24.04 -2.82 24.34
N ILE A 114 23.85 -3.50 25.47
CA ILE A 114 22.53 -3.91 25.94
C ILE A 114 21.63 -2.69 26.17
N SER A 115 22.16 -1.59 26.75
CA SER A 115 21.40 -0.37 26.97
C SER A 115 21.01 0.35 25.67
N ASP A 116 21.82 0.29 24.62
CA ASP A 116 21.48 0.86 23.31
C ASP A 116 20.33 0.08 22.64
N MET A 117 20.16 -1.18 23.01
CA MET A 117 19.09 -2.07 22.54
C MET A 117 17.93 -2.21 23.54
N THR A 118 17.90 -1.37 24.59
CA THR A 118 16.79 -1.27 25.52
C THR A 118 15.71 -0.38 24.94
N SER A 119 14.48 -0.89 24.87
CA SER A 119 13.32 -0.17 24.36
C SER A 119 12.19 -0.11 25.39
N ARG A 120 11.58 1.06 25.53
CA ARG A 120 10.31 1.26 26.26
C ARG A 120 9.14 1.52 25.30
N ALA A 121 9.40 1.50 23.99
CA ALA A 121 8.42 1.79 22.97
C ALA A 121 8.71 0.99 21.70
N GLU A 122 7.90 -0.02 21.44
CA GLU A 122 7.98 -0.84 20.24
C GLU A 122 6.81 -0.53 19.30
N SER A 123 7.09 -0.46 18.00
CA SER A 123 6.07 -0.38 16.96
C SER A 123 6.22 -1.55 16.00
N ILE A 124 5.16 -2.31 15.78
CA ILE A 124 5.13 -3.42 14.84
C ILE A 124 4.04 -3.13 13.83
N SER A 125 4.35 -3.20 12.54
CA SER A 125 3.34 -3.30 11.49
C SER A 125 3.68 -4.43 10.54
N LEU A 126 2.66 -5.20 10.15
CA LEU A 126 2.78 -6.20 9.10
C LEU A 126 1.40 -6.52 8.55
N SER A 127 1.36 -7.01 7.33
CA SER A 127 0.17 -7.68 6.80
C SER A 127 0.50 -9.14 6.53
N PHE A 128 -0.46 -10.03 6.78
CA PHE A 128 -0.28 -11.46 6.55
C PHE A 128 -1.49 -12.08 5.87
N ARG A 129 -1.24 -13.17 5.15
CA ARG A 129 -2.25 -14.04 4.55
C ARG A 129 -1.85 -15.48 4.77
N THR A 130 -2.68 -16.28 5.42
CA THR A 130 -2.39 -17.68 5.71
C THR A 130 -3.66 -18.52 5.83
N SER A 131 -3.50 -19.84 5.71
CA SER A 131 -4.48 -20.86 6.12
C SER A 131 -3.99 -21.69 7.30
N GLN A 132 -2.89 -21.26 7.96
CA GLN A 132 -2.25 -21.96 9.06
C GLN A 132 -2.65 -21.31 10.38
N SER A 133 -3.20 -22.11 11.29
CA SER A 133 -3.40 -21.81 12.71
C SER A 133 -3.15 -23.12 13.49
N PRO A 134 -2.32 -23.12 14.54
CA PRO A 134 -1.53 -21.99 15.05
C PRO A 134 -0.33 -21.62 14.13
N ALA A 135 0.13 -20.37 14.23
CA ALA A 135 1.28 -19.89 13.47
C ALA A 135 2.07 -18.81 14.23
N LEU A 136 3.40 -18.86 14.17
CA LEU A 136 4.28 -17.78 14.62
C LEU A 136 4.56 -16.82 13.45
N LEU A 137 4.08 -15.59 13.56
CA LEU A 137 4.21 -14.59 12.49
C LEU A 137 5.51 -13.78 12.60
N LEU A 138 5.89 -13.44 13.84
CA LEU A 138 7.08 -12.64 14.14
C LEU A 138 7.59 -13.00 15.54
N TYR A 139 8.92 -13.11 15.67
CA TYR A 139 9.57 -13.38 16.94
C TYR A 139 10.80 -12.48 17.12
N VAL A 140 10.84 -11.69 18.19
CA VAL A 140 12.01 -10.91 18.57
C VAL A 140 12.59 -11.50 19.84
N SER A 141 13.83 -11.95 19.77
CA SER A 141 14.58 -12.53 20.89
C SER A 141 15.52 -11.52 21.50
N SER A 142 15.82 -11.63 22.79
CA SER A 142 16.88 -10.87 23.47
C SER A 142 18.02 -11.76 24.00
N TYR A 143 19.16 -11.15 24.32
CA TYR A 143 20.27 -11.83 24.99
C TYR A 143 19.95 -12.23 26.44
N LEU A 144 18.91 -11.62 27.03
CA LEU A 144 18.46 -11.85 28.41
C LEU A 144 17.32 -12.87 28.50
N ARG A 145 17.05 -13.64 27.41
CA ARG A 145 15.92 -14.59 27.30
C ARG A 145 14.55 -13.91 27.44
N GLU A 146 14.49 -12.61 27.18
CA GLU A 146 13.27 -11.87 26.96
C GLU A 146 12.83 -12.07 25.51
N TYR A 147 11.54 -11.95 25.23
CA TYR A 147 11.04 -11.99 23.87
C TYR A 147 9.73 -11.25 23.68
N LEU A 148 9.49 -10.91 22.43
CA LEU A 148 8.22 -10.45 21.89
C LEU A 148 7.79 -11.38 20.77
N ALA A 149 6.57 -11.90 20.80
CA ALA A 149 6.05 -12.79 19.77
C ALA A 149 4.67 -12.35 19.29
N LEU A 150 4.46 -12.42 17.97
CA LEU A 150 3.14 -12.30 17.36
C LEU A 150 2.70 -13.67 16.86
N VAL A 151 1.59 -14.18 17.38
CA VAL A 151 1.14 -15.56 17.20
C VAL A 151 -0.32 -15.58 16.78
N LEU A 152 -0.68 -16.43 15.82
CA LEU A 152 -2.05 -16.93 15.69
C LEU A 152 -2.18 -18.17 16.56
N ASN A 153 -3.09 -18.16 17.52
CA ASN A 153 -3.29 -19.29 18.42
C ASN A 153 -4.17 -20.38 17.79
N GLU A 154 -4.37 -21.47 18.52
CA GLU A 154 -5.22 -22.62 18.14
C GLU A 154 -6.71 -22.26 17.96
N GLN A 155 -7.14 -21.11 18.51
CA GLN A 155 -8.51 -20.59 18.38
C GLN A 155 -8.63 -19.54 17.26
N ASP A 156 -7.57 -19.37 16.45
CA ASP A 156 -7.45 -18.39 15.38
C ASP A 156 -7.69 -16.95 15.86
N GLU A 157 -7.23 -16.65 17.08
CA GLU A 157 -7.08 -15.31 17.64
C GLU A 157 -5.64 -14.85 17.47
N LEU A 158 -5.45 -13.54 17.32
CA LEU A 158 -4.13 -12.94 17.30
C LEU A 158 -3.67 -12.68 18.73
N GLU A 159 -2.50 -13.21 19.08
CA GLU A 159 -1.86 -13.04 20.38
C GLU A 159 -0.57 -12.25 20.25
N VAL A 160 -0.43 -11.19 21.05
CA VAL A 160 0.85 -10.51 21.28
C VAL A 160 1.37 -10.96 22.63
N ARG A 161 2.55 -11.60 22.64
CA ARG A 161 3.17 -12.12 23.87
C ARG A 161 4.41 -11.31 24.22
N TYR A 162 4.40 -10.73 25.42
CA TYR A 162 5.51 -9.97 26.00
C TYR A 162 6.13 -10.78 27.15
N LYS A 163 7.38 -11.24 27.01
CA LYS A 163 8.18 -11.76 28.12
C LYS A 163 9.36 -10.83 28.34
N MET A 164 9.18 -9.82 29.18
CA MET A 164 10.19 -8.79 29.47
C MET A 164 10.99 -9.09 30.74
N ASP A 165 10.49 -9.97 31.61
CA ASP A 165 11.22 -10.47 32.76
C ASP A 165 11.46 -11.98 32.58
N SER A 166 12.73 -12.38 32.48
CA SER A 166 13.10 -13.79 32.28
C SER A 166 12.59 -14.71 33.40
N SER A 167 12.36 -14.18 34.60
CA SER A 167 11.89 -14.90 35.79
C SER A 167 10.37 -15.09 35.86
N LYS A 168 9.60 -14.38 35.02
CA LYS A 168 8.13 -14.42 34.99
C LYS A 168 7.60 -15.02 33.71
N ASP A 169 6.36 -15.51 33.73
CA ASP A 169 5.68 -15.95 32.51
C ASP A 169 5.37 -14.79 31.57
N ALA A 170 5.12 -15.11 30.30
CA ALA A 170 4.84 -14.09 29.30
C ALA A 170 3.41 -13.52 29.50
N GLU A 171 3.28 -12.21 29.37
CA GLU A 171 1.98 -11.55 29.33
C GLU A 171 1.38 -11.72 27.93
N ILE A 172 0.18 -12.31 27.85
CA ILE A 172 -0.50 -12.67 26.59
C ILE A 172 -1.69 -11.73 26.37
N LEU A 173 -1.60 -10.90 25.33
CA LEU A 173 -2.66 -10.00 24.90
C LEU A 173 -3.39 -10.62 23.72
N LYS A 174 -4.70 -10.85 23.84
CA LYS A 174 -5.50 -11.53 22.82
C LYS A 174 -6.43 -10.56 22.12
N SER A 175 -6.49 -10.62 20.79
CA SER A 175 -7.45 -9.86 20.00
C SER A 175 -8.89 -10.29 20.28
N LYS A 176 -9.83 -9.35 20.18
CA LYS A 176 -11.28 -9.66 20.20
C LYS A 176 -11.75 -10.29 18.89
N VAL A 177 -11.11 -9.92 17.78
CA VAL A 177 -11.38 -10.47 16.44
C VAL A 177 -10.70 -11.84 16.30
N LYS A 178 -11.31 -12.73 15.51
CA LYS A 178 -10.82 -14.08 15.20
C LYS A 178 -10.91 -14.37 13.70
N ASN A 179 -10.61 -15.61 13.29
CA ASN A 179 -10.75 -16.10 11.92
C ASN A 179 -9.73 -15.48 10.95
N PHE A 180 -8.46 -15.47 11.35
CA PHE A 180 -7.35 -14.90 10.58
C PHE A 180 -6.72 -15.88 9.60
N SER A 181 -6.90 -17.19 9.79
CA SER A 181 -6.46 -18.25 8.89
C SER A 181 -7.40 -18.45 7.67
N ASN A 182 -8.17 -17.42 7.32
CA ASN A 182 -9.20 -17.47 6.28
C ASN A 182 -8.68 -17.19 4.85
N GLN A 183 -7.35 -17.20 4.63
CA GLN A 183 -6.69 -16.86 3.37
C GLN A 183 -6.99 -15.45 2.83
N GLN A 184 -7.49 -14.52 3.65
CA GLN A 184 -7.57 -13.11 3.31
C GLN A 184 -6.34 -12.35 3.83
N LEU A 185 -6.10 -11.16 3.28
CA LEU A 185 -5.03 -10.29 3.73
C LEU A 185 -5.49 -9.51 4.96
N HIS A 186 -4.77 -9.66 6.06
CA HIS A 186 -5.02 -8.95 7.31
C HIS A 186 -3.85 -8.03 7.62
N SER A 187 -4.11 -6.76 7.91
CA SER A 187 -3.09 -5.78 8.31
C SER A 187 -3.14 -5.58 9.82
N VAL A 188 -2.00 -5.68 10.50
CA VAL A 188 -1.86 -5.56 11.94
C VAL A 188 -0.91 -4.42 12.25
N SER A 189 -1.29 -3.57 13.21
CA SER A 189 -0.42 -2.55 13.80
C SER A 189 -0.46 -2.69 15.32
N ILE A 190 0.71 -2.77 15.95
CA ILE A 190 0.89 -2.83 17.39
C ILE A 190 1.79 -1.66 17.78
N SER A 191 1.40 -0.92 18.80
CA SER A 191 2.21 0.16 19.37
C SER A 191 2.24 -0.01 20.87
N ARG A 192 3.44 -0.14 21.44
CA ARG A 192 3.65 -0.11 22.88
C ARG A 192 4.34 1.19 23.27
N VAL A 193 3.91 1.78 24.37
CA VAL A 193 4.62 2.87 25.06
C VAL A 193 4.52 2.60 26.55
N ALA A 194 5.66 2.30 27.19
CA ALA A 194 5.72 1.80 28.56
C ALA A 194 4.74 0.61 28.76
N GLU A 195 3.88 0.63 29.77
CA GLU A 195 2.91 -0.43 30.02
C GLU A 195 1.76 -0.49 29.00
N GLY A 196 1.46 0.61 28.29
CA GLY A 196 0.32 0.70 27.39
C GLY A 196 0.59 0.05 26.04
N VAL A 197 -0.26 -0.87 25.62
CA VAL A 197 -0.20 -1.55 24.30
C VAL A 197 -1.50 -1.33 23.54
N THR A 198 -1.40 -0.77 22.35
CA THR A 198 -2.51 -0.64 21.41
C THR A 198 -2.35 -1.62 20.26
N LEU A 199 -3.36 -2.46 20.03
CA LEU A 199 -3.48 -3.37 18.88
C LEU A 199 -4.56 -2.85 17.93
N GLN A 200 -4.25 -2.80 16.65
CA GLN A 200 -5.20 -2.43 15.60
C GLN A 200 -5.12 -3.44 14.45
N ILE A 201 -6.27 -3.95 14.02
CA ILE A 201 -6.38 -4.94 12.94
C ILE A 201 -7.26 -4.37 11.83
N GLY A 202 -6.67 -4.14 10.66
CA GLY A 202 -7.35 -3.56 9.50
C GLY A 202 -8.04 -2.24 9.83
N LYS A 203 -9.37 -2.20 9.66
CA LYS A 203 -10.22 -1.04 9.98
C LYS A 203 -11.03 -1.22 11.27
N HIS A 204 -10.75 -2.27 12.05
CA HIS A 204 -11.40 -2.47 13.33
C HIS A 204 -10.96 -1.42 14.36
N ASP A 205 -11.78 -1.26 15.41
CA ASP A 205 -11.47 -0.39 16.53
C ASP A 205 -10.16 -0.82 17.21
N LYS A 206 -9.48 0.16 17.78
CA LYS A 206 -8.26 -0.07 18.54
C LYS A 206 -8.58 -0.82 19.82
N GLU A 207 -7.76 -1.80 20.13
CA GLU A 207 -7.82 -2.58 21.37
C GLU A 207 -6.63 -2.16 22.25
N ASP A 208 -6.94 -1.57 23.41
CA ASP A 208 -5.93 -1.11 24.36
C ASP A 208 -5.78 -2.11 25.52
N PHE A 209 -4.53 -2.37 25.88
CA PHE A 209 -4.12 -3.27 26.95
C PHE A 209 -3.07 -2.57 27.82
N ASN A 210 -2.94 -3.03 29.06
CA ASN A 210 -1.87 -2.60 29.97
C ASN A 210 -1.08 -3.83 30.44
N LEU A 211 0.24 -3.78 30.33
CA LEU A 211 1.12 -4.76 30.92
C LEU A 211 1.19 -4.56 32.44
N THR A 212 1.40 -5.66 33.16
CA THR A 212 1.38 -5.71 34.62
C THR A 212 2.76 -5.52 35.23
N SER A 213 3.83 -5.80 34.50
CA SER A 213 5.19 -5.54 34.97
C SER A 213 6.21 -5.34 33.85
N ASP A 214 7.35 -4.75 34.21
CA ASP A 214 8.51 -4.44 33.38
C ASP A 214 8.20 -3.67 32.07
N ILE A 215 8.70 -2.44 32.03
CA ILE A 215 8.44 -1.50 30.93
C ILE A 215 9.58 -1.46 29.92
N GLU A 216 10.62 -2.27 30.10
CA GLU A 216 11.78 -2.31 29.22
C GLU A 216 11.93 -3.65 28.53
N PHE A 217 12.17 -3.64 27.22
CA PHE A 217 12.66 -4.77 26.45
C PHE A 217 14.15 -4.60 26.22
N ASN A 218 14.97 -5.44 26.84
CA ASN A 218 16.41 -5.21 26.97
C ASN A 218 17.22 -6.13 26.07
N GLY A 219 18.23 -5.57 25.40
CA GLY A 219 19.23 -6.36 24.67
C GLY A 219 18.62 -7.16 23.53
N MET A 220 17.77 -6.54 22.70
CA MET A 220 17.26 -7.16 21.47
C MET A 220 18.40 -7.75 20.64
N LYS A 221 18.31 -9.05 20.35
CA LYS A 221 19.33 -9.83 19.64
C LYS A 221 18.97 -9.99 18.17
N SER A 222 17.78 -10.53 17.89
CA SER A 222 17.36 -10.84 16.53
C SER A 222 15.86 -10.81 16.37
N LEU A 223 15.40 -10.49 15.16
CA LEU A 223 14.02 -10.61 14.71
C LEU A 223 13.95 -11.74 13.68
N ILE A 224 13.04 -12.68 13.88
CA ILE A 224 12.85 -13.84 13.02
C ILE A 224 11.43 -13.85 12.47
N LEU A 225 11.33 -14.10 11.15
CA LEU A 225 10.09 -14.39 10.44
C LEU A 225 10.17 -15.81 9.87
N GLY A 226 9.09 -16.58 9.98
CA GLY A 226 9.06 -17.96 9.50
C GLY A 226 9.59 -18.96 10.53
N ARG A 227 10.41 -19.91 10.07
CA ARG A 227 10.91 -21.01 10.91
C ARG A 227 12.03 -20.54 11.86
N VAL A 228 12.00 -21.00 13.11
CA VAL A 228 13.14 -20.85 14.03
C VAL A 228 13.89 -22.18 14.13
N HIS A 229 15.14 -22.20 13.67
CA HIS A 229 15.94 -23.43 13.55
C HIS A 229 16.63 -23.88 14.84
N ASN A 230 16.87 -22.97 15.80
CA ASN A 230 17.57 -23.28 17.04
C ASN A 230 16.63 -23.15 18.25
N SER A 231 16.11 -24.27 18.75
CA SER A 231 15.14 -24.30 19.84
C SER A 231 15.71 -23.78 21.17
N LEU A 232 17.03 -23.77 21.34
CA LEU A 232 17.70 -23.21 22.52
C LEU A 232 17.56 -21.68 22.62
N GLU A 233 17.23 -21.02 21.50
CA GLU A 233 17.00 -19.57 21.44
C GLU A 233 15.54 -19.20 21.71
N VAL A 234 14.64 -20.18 21.70
CA VAL A 234 13.19 -19.96 21.82
C VAL A 234 12.71 -20.47 23.16
N ASN A 235 11.75 -19.76 23.75
CA ASN A 235 11.07 -20.25 24.95
C ASN A 235 10.46 -21.65 24.68
N PRO A 236 10.59 -22.61 25.62
CA PRO A 236 10.05 -23.97 25.47
C PRO A 236 8.58 -24.02 25.02
N GLU A 237 7.74 -23.08 25.45
CA GLU A 237 6.32 -23.01 25.05
C GLU A 237 6.13 -22.71 23.57
N LEU A 238 7.04 -21.94 22.97
CA LEU A 238 7.00 -21.56 21.55
C LEU A 238 7.95 -22.41 20.70
N ALA A 239 8.79 -23.25 21.30
CA ALA A 239 9.78 -24.07 20.59
C ALA A 239 9.10 -24.99 19.57
N GLN A 240 8.00 -25.65 19.94
CA GLN A 240 7.28 -26.53 19.02
C GLN A 240 6.68 -25.74 17.85
N LEU A 241 5.94 -24.66 18.14
CA LEU A 241 5.29 -23.83 17.12
C LEU A 241 6.30 -23.17 16.17
N SER A 242 7.37 -22.59 16.72
CA SER A 242 8.43 -21.93 15.94
C SER A 242 9.18 -22.91 15.04
N SER A 243 9.28 -24.19 15.45
CA SER A 243 9.86 -25.26 14.64
C SER A 243 8.95 -25.78 13.53
N LEU A 244 7.66 -25.45 13.49
CA LEU A 244 6.81 -25.77 12.35
C LEU A 244 7.06 -24.81 11.18
N GLY A 245 7.44 -23.57 11.50
CA GLY A 245 7.57 -22.48 10.55
C GLY A 245 6.22 -21.91 10.13
N PHE A 246 6.28 -20.90 9.27
CA PHE A 246 5.11 -20.20 8.77
C PHE A 246 4.89 -20.56 7.29
N THR A 247 3.66 -20.88 6.94
CA THR A 247 3.23 -21.05 5.56
C THR A 247 2.20 -19.97 5.22
N GLY A 248 2.50 -19.16 4.21
CA GLY A 248 1.63 -18.06 3.83
C GLY A 248 2.39 -16.93 3.17
N CYS A 249 1.94 -15.71 3.42
CA CYS A 249 2.54 -14.50 2.87
C CYS A 249 2.64 -13.44 3.96
N LEU A 250 3.80 -12.78 4.07
CA LEU A 250 3.99 -11.59 4.90
C LEU A 250 4.31 -10.41 3.99
N SER A 251 3.71 -9.26 4.27
CA SER A 251 3.83 -8.02 3.53
C SER A 251 4.05 -6.85 4.47
N ALA A 252 4.76 -5.83 3.99
CA ALA A 252 4.95 -4.56 4.69
C ALA A 252 5.42 -4.74 6.16
N VAL A 253 6.32 -5.71 6.41
CA VAL A 253 6.82 -5.99 7.75
C VAL A 253 7.77 -4.87 8.19
N LEU A 254 7.42 -4.21 9.29
CA LEU A 254 8.19 -3.16 9.95
C LEU A 254 8.21 -3.43 11.46
N PHE A 255 9.41 -3.43 12.03
CA PHE A 255 9.62 -3.41 13.47
C PHE A 255 10.44 -2.17 13.81
N ASN A 256 9.86 -1.24 14.56
CA ASN A 256 10.36 0.12 14.76
C ASN A 256 10.64 0.80 13.40
N SER A 257 11.91 0.92 13.02
CA SER A 257 12.32 1.47 11.71
C SER A 257 13.01 0.44 10.81
N ILE A 258 12.95 -0.85 11.17
CA ILE A 258 13.63 -1.94 10.48
C ILE A 258 12.60 -2.73 9.68
N SER A 259 12.84 -2.87 8.37
CA SER A 259 12.06 -3.77 7.51
C SER A 259 12.89 -5.01 7.14
N PRO A 260 12.74 -6.13 7.87
CA PRO A 260 13.53 -7.35 7.64
C PRO A 260 13.28 -7.97 6.26
N VAL A 261 12.06 -7.82 5.72
CA VAL A 261 11.73 -8.32 4.38
C VAL A 261 12.43 -7.50 3.30
N LYS A 262 12.52 -6.17 3.45
CA LYS A 262 13.31 -5.33 2.53
C LYS A 262 14.78 -5.63 2.60
N ALA A 263 15.33 -5.79 3.81
CA ALA A 263 16.71 -6.20 4.01
C ALA A 263 17.00 -7.52 3.26
N ALA A 264 16.14 -8.52 3.43
CA ALA A 264 16.29 -9.83 2.79
C ALA A 264 16.17 -9.79 1.26
N LEU A 265 15.23 -9.02 0.70
CA LEU A 265 14.95 -9.03 -0.75
C LEU A 265 15.81 -8.05 -1.56
N LEU A 266 16.14 -6.89 -1.00
CA LEU A 266 16.76 -5.79 -1.75
C LEU A 266 18.21 -5.55 -1.37
N HIS A 267 18.60 -5.94 -0.16
CA HIS A 267 19.91 -5.65 0.41
C HIS A 267 20.57 -6.86 1.11
N PRO A 268 20.47 -8.09 0.56
CA PRO A 268 20.90 -9.31 1.28
C PRO A 268 22.39 -9.31 1.63
N ASP A 269 23.25 -8.68 0.82
CA ASP A 269 24.70 -8.66 1.04
C ASP A 269 25.18 -7.51 1.94
N THR A 270 24.33 -6.50 2.16
CA THR A 270 24.70 -5.26 2.86
C THR A 270 23.96 -5.07 4.17
N SER A 271 22.84 -5.76 4.37
CA SER A 271 22.07 -5.73 5.62
C SER A 271 22.43 -6.93 6.50
N PRO A 272 22.30 -6.81 7.84
CA PRO A 272 22.58 -7.90 8.77
C PRO A 272 21.41 -8.91 8.77
N VAL A 273 21.23 -9.61 7.64
CA VAL A 273 20.12 -10.52 7.42
C VAL A 273 20.62 -11.90 6.97
N ALA A 274 20.09 -12.95 7.58
CA ALA A 274 20.30 -14.33 7.17
C ALA A 274 18.99 -14.93 6.66
N ILE A 275 19.07 -15.60 5.52
CA ILE A 275 17.93 -16.24 4.86
C ILE A 275 18.20 -17.75 4.83
N THR A 276 17.24 -18.55 5.25
CA THR A 276 17.29 -20.01 5.15
C THR A 276 16.03 -20.50 4.46
N GLY A 277 16.18 -21.49 3.55
CA GLY A 277 15.07 -21.98 2.74
C GLY A 277 14.71 -21.09 1.54
N PRO A 278 13.69 -21.46 0.76
CA PRO A 278 13.30 -20.74 -0.44
C PRO A 278 12.56 -19.45 -0.06
N LEU A 279 13.03 -18.31 -0.57
CA LEU A 279 12.37 -17.02 -0.41
C LEU A 279 11.92 -16.50 -1.77
N VAL A 280 10.62 -16.22 -1.92
CA VAL A 280 10.04 -15.77 -3.20
C VAL A 280 9.23 -14.50 -2.96
N ARG A 281 9.51 -13.47 -3.76
CA ARG A 281 8.73 -12.23 -3.76
C ARG A 281 7.27 -12.54 -4.13
N SER A 282 6.34 -11.93 -3.42
CA SER A 282 4.91 -12.11 -3.63
C SER A 282 4.21 -10.77 -3.58
N SER A 283 3.00 -10.68 -4.13
CA SER A 283 2.11 -9.54 -3.90
C SER A 283 1.19 -9.74 -2.69
N CYS A 284 1.21 -10.92 -2.06
CA CYS A 284 0.26 -11.35 -1.02
C CYS A 284 -1.24 -11.20 -1.39
N GLY A 285 -1.57 -10.93 -2.66
CA GLY A 285 -2.92 -10.57 -3.09
C GLY A 285 -3.29 -9.10 -2.88
N SER A 286 -2.31 -8.21 -2.64
CA SER A 286 -2.46 -6.76 -2.62
C SER A 286 -2.86 -6.25 -4.02
N THR A 287 -3.96 -5.51 -4.10
CA THR A 287 -4.36 -4.76 -5.28
C THR A 287 -3.83 -3.33 -5.15
N SER A 288 -2.51 -3.14 -5.18
CA SER A 288 -1.92 -1.80 -5.21
C SER A 288 -2.25 -1.14 -6.56
N VAL A 289 -3.35 -0.39 -6.62
CA VAL A 289 -3.72 0.42 -7.79
C VAL A 289 -3.02 1.77 -7.65
N ASN A 290 -1.94 1.99 -8.40
CA ASN A 290 -1.25 3.29 -8.44
C ASN A 290 -2.13 4.32 -9.16
N PRO A 291 -2.71 5.34 -8.48
CA PRO A 291 -3.56 6.35 -9.10
C PRO A 291 -2.78 7.37 -9.93
N TYR A 292 -1.45 7.46 -9.74
CA TYR A 292 -0.59 8.52 -10.28
C TYR A 292 0.25 8.09 -11.49
N ALA A 293 0.17 6.83 -11.93
CA ALA A 293 0.91 6.33 -13.09
C ALA A 293 0.58 7.08 -14.41
N ALA A 294 -0.53 7.81 -14.48
CA ALA A 294 -0.95 8.56 -15.66
C ALA A 294 -0.24 9.92 -15.84
N GLU A 295 0.36 10.51 -14.79
CA GLU A 295 0.91 11.88 -14.86
C GLU A 295 2.36 11.97 -15.38
N THR A 296 3.09 10.86 -15.44
CA THR A 296 4.55 10.89 -15.73
C THR A 296 4.90 10.99 -17.24
N THR A 297 3.92 10.98 -18.15
CA THR A 297 4.22 10.83 -19.60
C THR A 297 4.30 12.14 -20.39
N ARG A 298 4.17 13.33 -19.79
CA ARG A 298 4.04 14.60 -20.56
C ARG A 298 5.17 15.63 -20.48
N HIS A 299 6.29 15.36 -19.79
CA HIS A 299 7.29 16.43 -19.56
C HIS A 299 8.76 16.11 -19.89
N LEU A 300 9.06 15.11 -20.71
CA LEU A 300 10.42 14.97 -21.28
C LEU A 300 10.38 14.90 -22.81
N SER A 301 10.41 16.07 -23.42
CA SER A 301 10.90 16.26 -24.78
C SER A 301 11.53 17.65 -24.83
N ASP A 302 12.81 17.73 -24.50
CA ASP A 302 13.66 18.79 -25.02
C ASP A 302 15.09 18.29 -25.21
N GLN A 303 15.57 18.50 -26.42
CA GLN A 303 16.82 18.05 -27.00
C GLN A 303 18.04 18.70 -26.32
N SER A 304 19.11 17.92 -26.12
CA SER A 304 20.46 18.44 -26.36
C SER A 304 21.35 17.32 -26.91
N GLY A 305 22.11 17.65 -27.96
CA GLY A 305 22.98 16.72 -28.66
C GLY A 305 24.33 16.53 -27.99
N SER A 306 24.87 15.33 -28.12
CA SER A 306 26.31 15.08 -28.16
C SER A 306 26.57 13.74 -28.85
N GLU A 307 27.42 13.77 -29.88
CA GLU A 307 27.92 12.59 -30.58
C GLU A 307 28.77 11.71 -29.63
N ARG A 308 28.49 10.41 -29.61
CA ARG A 308 29.52 9.37 -29.77
C ARG A 308 28.88 8.00 -30.01
N THR A 309 29.43 7.34 -31.01
CA THR A 309 29.20 5.98 -31.49
C THR A 309 29.15 4.91 -30.40
N GLY A 310 28.12 4.07 -30.49
CA GLY A 310 28.01 2.78 -29.81
C GLY A 310 26.61 2.18 -30.02
N GLN A 311 26.48 1.24 -30.96
CA GLN A 311 25.28 0.38 -31.06
C GLN A 311 25.12 -0.42 -29.75
N PRO A 312 23.88 -0.65 -29.28
CA PRO A 312 23.28 -1.96 -29.53
C PRO A 312 21.76 -1.96 -29.80
N LEU A 313 21.38 -2.85 -30.71
CA LEU A 313 20.16 -3.66 -30.79
C LEU A 313 18.89 -3.17 -30.04
N ALA A 314 17.97 -2.54 -30.76
CA ALA A 314 16.56 -2.48 -30.39
C ALA A 314 15.68 -2.58 -31.64
N ASN A 315 15.31 -3.82 -31.99
CA ASN A 315 14.19 -4.10 -32.88
C ASN A 315 13.15 -4.90 -32.09
N ALA A 316 11.87 -4.62 -32.38
CA ALA A 316 10.65 -5.06 -31.70
C ALA A 316 10.40 -4.26 -30.39
N ILE A 317 9.32 -3.50 -30.20
CA ILE A 317 7.91 -3.72 -30.57
C ILE A 317 7.28 -2.33 -30.77
N ARG A 318 7.06 -1.91 -32.02
CA ARG A 318 6.16 -0.77 -32.33
C ARG A 318 5.56 -0.88 -33.73
N ARG A 319 4.87 -1.98 -33.96
CA ARG A 319 3.80 -2.14 -34.96
C ARG A 319 2.88 -3.15 -34.34
N ASP A 320 1.64 -2.75 -34.02
CA ASP A 320 0.46 -3.64 -33.88
C ASP A 320 -0.78 -2.91 -33.36
N SER A 321 -0.68 -1.67 -32.86
CA SER A 321 -1.88 -0.96 -32.37
C SER A 321 -2.87 -0.54 -33.47
N ALA A 322 -2.38 -0.30 -34.71
CA ALA A 322 -3.24 0.05 -35.84
C ALA A 322 -3.91 -1.18 -36.49
N LEU A 323 -3.23 -2.33 -36.49
CA LEU A 323 -3.75 -3.59 -37.04
C LEU A 323 -4.82 -4.19 -36.12
N ILE A 324 -4.62 -4.11 -34.80
CA ILE A 324 -5.59 -4.57 -33.81
C ILE A 324 -6.87 -3.71 -33.85
N GLY A 325 -6.74 -2.38 -33.98
CA GLY A 325 -7.89 -1.49 -34.14
C GLY A 325 -8.68 -1.75 -35.43
N GLY A 326 -7.98 -2.04 -36.53
CA GLY A 326 -8.60 -2.39 -37.82
C GLY A 326 -9.37 -3.71 -37.76
N LEU A 327 -8.81 -4.75 -37.13
CA LEU A 327 -9.49 -6.04 -36.95
C LEU A 327 -10.77 -5.91 -36.13
N ILE A 328 -10.72 -5.15 -35.03
CA ILE A 328 -11.89 -4.91 -34.18
C ILE A 328 -12.99 -4.16 -34.97
N ALA A 329 -12.61 -3.15 -35.76
CA ALA A 329 -13.57 -2.40 -36.58
C ALA A 329 -14.25 -3.28 -37.64
N VAL A 330 -13.51 -4.19 -38.29
CA VAL A 330 -14.07 -5.12 -39.29
C VAL A 330 -15.04 -6.12 -38.65
N VAL A 331 -14.71 -6.65 -37.47
CA VAL A 331 -15.60 -7.57 -36.75
C VAL A 331 -16.89 -6.89 -36.33
N ILE A 332 -16.80 -5.66 -35.78
CA ILE A 332 -17.98 -4.87 -35.40
C ILE A 332 -18.85 -4.59 -36.63
N PHE A 333 -18.24 -4.17 -37.74
CA PHE A 333 -18.97 -3.87 -38.97
C PHE A 333 -19.67 -5.12 -39.55
N GLY A 334 -19.02 -6.28 -39.46
CA GLY A 334 -19.62 -7.57 -39.85
C GLY A 334 -20.85 -7.93 -39.00
N ILE A 335 -20.76 -7.78 -37.68
CA ILE A 335 -21.88 -8.06 -36.76
C ILE A 335 -23.05 -7.12 -37.03
N VAL A 336 -22.80 -5.81 -37.18
CA VAL A 336 -23.85 -4.82 -37.47
C VAL A 336 -24.52 -5.13 -38.81
N SER A 337 -23.75 -5.49 -39.83
CA SER A 337 -24.27 -5.85 -41.15
C SER A 337 -25.16 -7.10 -41.08
N ALA A 338 -24.75 -8.12 -40.33
CA ALA A 338 -25.54 -9.34 -40.12
C ALA A 338 -26.86 -9.05 -39.38
N LEU A 339 -26.84 -8.18 -38.37
CA LEU A 339 -28.03 -7.75 -37.65
C LEU A 339 -29.01 -6.98 -38.55
N VAL A 340 -28.51 -6.12 -39.43
CA VAL A 340 -29.35 -5.40 -40.41
C VAL A 340 -29.98 -6.36 -41.42
N ILE A 341 -29.22 -7.36 -41.89
CA ILE A 341 -29.74 -8.40 -42.80
C ILE A 341 -30.80 -9.25 -42.10
N LEU A 342 -30.56 -9.65 -40.85
CA LEU A 342 -31.53 -10.41 -40.05
C LEU A 342 -32.79 -9.59 -39.78
N ALA A 343 -32.65 -8.30 -39.45
CA ALA A 343 -33.79 -7.41 -39.27
C ALA A 343 -34.59 -7.26 -40.57
N ARG A 344 -33.94 -7.07 -41.73
CA ARG A 344 -34.63 -7.04 -43.04
C ARG A 344 -35.29 -8.36 -43.38
N PHE A 345 -34.67 -9.49 -43.04
CA PHE A 345 -35.23 -10.81 -43.25
C PHE A 345 -36.49 -11.02 -42.41
N LEU A 346 -36.45 -10.67 -41.11
CA LEU A 346 -37.61 -10.73 -40.23
C LEU A 346 -38.73 -9.76 -40.66
N TYR A 347 -38.37 -8.58 -41.17
CA TYR A 347 -39.33 -7.60 -41.66
C TYR A 347 -40.01 -8.06 -42.97
N ARG A 348 -39.24 -8.66 -43.91
CA ARG A 348 -39.80 -9.29 -45.11
C ARG A 348 -40.70 -10.47 -44.76
N ARG A 349 -40.33 -11.27 -43.76
CA ARG A 349 -41.12 -12.42 -43.32
C ARG A 349 -42.45 -11.99 -42.67
N ARG A 350 -42.47 -10.87 -41.93
CA ARG A 350 -43.70 -10.24 -41.44
C ARG A 350 -44.61 -9.72 -42.57
N GLY A 351 -44.05 -9.21 -43.66
CA GLY A 351 -44.82 -8.83 -44.86
C GLY A 351 -45.53 -10.00 -45.56
N THR A 352 -45.00 -11.23 -45.42
CA THR A 352 -45.62 -12.45 -45.97
C THR A 352 -46.65 -13.11 -45.05
N CYS A 353 -46.71 -12.79 -43.75
CA CYS A 353 -47.74 -13.31 -42.83
C CYS A 353 -49.02 -12.46 -42.79
N GLN A 354 -48.99 -11.22 -43.26
CA GLN A 354 -50.15 -10.31 -43.18
C GLN A 354 -51.15 -10.46 -44.34
N ASN A 355 -50.79 -11.22 -45.39
CA ASN A 355 -51.67 -11.46 -46.55
C ASN A 355 -52.55 -12.72 -46.43
N GLN A 356 -52.62 -13.34 -45.25
CA GLN A 356 -53.45 -14.55 -45.04
C GLN A 356 -54.58 -14.39 -44.00
N GLU A 357 -54.74 -13.23 -43.37
CA GLU A 357 -55.84 -12.92 -42.45
C GLU A 357 -56.75 -11.80 -42.99
N VAL A 358 -57.30 -12.00 -44.19
CA VAL A 358 -58.52 -11.30 -44.61
C VAL A 358 -59.51 -12.35 -45.11
N LYS A 359 -60.22 -13.02 -44.19
CA LYS A 359 -61.61 -13.47 -44.39
C LYS A 359 -62.28 -13.98 -43.11
N LYS A 360 -63.47 -13.40 -42.85
CA LYS A 360 -64.54 -13.70 -41.87
C LYS A 360 -64.32 -13.14 -40.44
N GLN A 361 -64.96 -12.05 -40.00
CA GLN A 361 -66.41 -11.74 -39.84
C GLN A 361 -67.07 -12.70 -38.81
N ARG A 362 -67.70 -12.28 -37.71
CA ARG A 362 -68.59 -11.12 -37.46
C ARG A 362 -68.87 -10.97 -35.94
N ASP A 363 -69.07 -9.72 -35.50
CA ASP A 363 -69.99 -9.14 -34.49
C ASP A 363 -70.65 -10.06 -33.44
N ASN A 364 -70.86 -9.71 -32.16
CA ASN A 364 -71.26 -8.43 -31.57
C ASN A 364 -71.18 -8.52 -30.01
N PRO A 365 -71.21 -7.41 -29.23
CA PRO A 365 -70.89 -7.38 -27.80
C PRO A 365 -72.07 -7.01 -26.85
N GLY A 366 -71.83 -7.15 -25.54
CA GLY A 366 -72.44 -6.34 -24.47
C GLY A 366 -73.10 -7.14 -23.33
N LEU A 367 -72.65 -7.02 -22.08
CA LEU A 367 -73.12 -6.02 -21.10
C LEU A 367 -72.44 -6.23 -19.71
N ALA A 368 -72.49 -5.16 -18.92
CA ALA A 368 -71.83 -4.91 -17.65
C ALA A 368 -72.40 -5.66 -16.43
N PHE A 369 -71.64 -5.69 -15.32
CA PHE A 369 -72.21 -5.62 -13.97
C PHE A 369 -71.25 -4.96 -12.97
N THR A 370 -71.86 -4.16 -12.10
CA THR A 370 -71.26 -3.20 -11.18
C THR A 370 -71.39 -3.65 -9.71
N ASN A 371 -70.53 -3.08 -8.86
CA ASN A 371 -70.81 -2.50 -7.53
C ASN A 371 -70.43 -3.20 -6.21
N LYS A 372 -69.95 -2.29 -5.33
CA LYS A 372 -70.02 -2.13 -3.85
C LYS A 372 -68.89 -2.74 -3.00
N THR A 373 -68.01 -1.98 -2.32
CA THR A 373 -68.01 -0.84 -1.34
C THR A 373 -68.05 -1.30 0.14
N SER A 374 -67.08 -0.82 0.96
CA SER A 374 -67.19 -0.26 2.34
C SER A 374 -65.90 -0.55 3.17
N SER A 375 -65.06 0.46 3.52
CA SER A 375 -65.02 1.26 4.79
C SER A 375 -64.25 0.53 5.93
N GLN A 376 -63.42 1.09 6.84
CA GLN A 376 -63.10 2.46 7.30
C GLN A 376 -61.87 2.43 8.28
N ASN A 377 -61.40 3.65 8.66
CA ASN A 377 -60.53 4.04 9.81
C ASN A 377 -59.01 3.94 9.60
N GLY A 378 -58.15 4.93 9.85
CA GLY A 378 -58.17 6.23 10.57
C GLY A 378 -56.83 6.33 11.34
N LEU A 379 -55.84 7.14 10.95
CA LEU A 379 -55.59 8.60 11.15
C LEU A 379 -54.55 8.87 12.27
N ALA A 380 -53.38 9.42 11.88
CA ALA A 380 -52.43 10.30 12.60
C ALA A 380 -51.05 10.23 11.87
N GLU A 381 -50.69 11.08 10.90
CA GLU A 381 -50.27 12.51 10.98
C GLU A 381 -49.06 12.71 11.93
N SER A 382 -47.84 12.98 11.46
CA SER A 382 -47.34 14.25 10.88
C SER A 382 -45.96 14.03 10.19
N GLN A 383 -45.78 14.46 8.92
CA GLN A 383 -45.10 15.71 8.46
C GLN A 383 -43.56 15.67 8.68
N LYS A 384 -42.63 15.82 7.70
CA LYS A 384 -42.43 16.72 6.54
C LYS A 384 -41.41 16.04 5.57
N GLU A 385 -41.57 16.00 4.23
CA GLU A 385 -41.21 17.01 3.21
C GLU A 385 -39.74 17.50 3.24
N TYR A 386 -38.91 17.66 2.20
CA TYR A 386 -38.73 17.26 0.78
C TYR A 386 -37.22 17.58 0.47
N PHE A 387 -36.56 16.83 -0.46
CA PHE A 387 -35.48 17.15 -1.45
C PHE A 387 -34.36 18.17 -1.11
N ILE A 388 -33.08 17.99 -1.47
CA ILE A 388 -32.43 17.63 -2.75
C ILE A 388 -31.15 16.83 -2.46
#